data_AF-A0A0E9MWG0-F1
#
_entry.id   AF-A0A0E9MWG0-F1
#
_cell.length_a   1.000
_cell.length_b   1.000
_cell.length_c   1.000
_cell.angle_alpha   90.00
_cell.angle_beta   90.00
_cell.angle_gamma   90.00
#
_symmetry.space_group_name_H-M   'P 1'
#
loop_
_entity.id
_entity.type
_entity.pdbx_description
1 polymer ?
#
loop_
_entity_poly.entity_id
_entity_poly.type
_entity_poly.pdbx_seq_one_letter_code
_entity_poly.pdbx_strand_id
1 'polypeptide(L)'
;MTALKLQSGNMKLNKIYDIEFDTEDTIVAATLSKINEVVMLMSSGSVVRFNLDDRAGRHLFSVKSEFGYPDGGFDLTAKSSIYTMDEIVVVVNDFKRHGFVHFPGKYYALHLWREGYHADISVYPIALYKNSDGVPHLIYGEAWNHIQIMNLETRQILTASKSLIEENAEERHIEQKGEYNELAWPRPYDYFFGELIISPDQKKFLSAGWAWGSCDCFNVYDIEVFIKSNRISALNIGVWEHENRPTCWIDNETIAVAYSPFTERDESSTAESLNEIHLYKISGDDVNIEKRVQTADNSILGSGMYYSAAMNSFITVSDKTGLSIISYEGDVTFKDESLKVVEYNGETGRFLAADNKAISVYELIA
;
A
#
# COMPACT_ATOMS: atom_id res chain seq x y z
N MET A 1 28.81 -12.48 -22.09
CA MET A 1 27.38 -12.84 -22.24
C MET A 1 26.74 -11.78 -23.11
N THR A 2 26.30 -12.18 -24.29
CA THR A 2 25.73 -11.27 -25.29
C THR A 2 24.26 -11.05 -24.93
N ALA A 3 23.91 -9.85 -24.48
CA ALA A 3 22.52 -9.47 -24.26
C ALA A 3 21.76 -9.54 -25.59
N LEU A 4 20.81 -10.47 -25.70
CA LEU A 4 19.83 -10.46 -26.77
C LEU A 4 19.02 -9.16 -26.63
N LYS A 5 19.20 -8.22 -27.57
CA LYS A 5 18.23 -7.16 -27.79
C LYS A 5 16.93 -7.82 -28.26
N LEU A 6 16.01 -8.07 -27.33
CA LEU A 6 14.62 -8.27 -27.65
C LEU A 6 14.18 -7.06 -28.48
N GLN A 7 13.80 -7.29 -29.73
CA GLN A 7 13.09 -6.27 -30.50
C GLN A 7 11.84 -5.92 -29.70
N SER A 8 11.68 -4.66 -29.34
CA SER A 8 10.52 -4.15 -28.62
C SER A 8 9.27 -4.40 -29.48
N GLY A 9 8.57 -5.50 -29.22
CA GLY A 9 7.19 -5.66 -29.64
C GLY A 9 6.41 -4.48 -29.08
N ASN A 10 5.50 -3.91 -29.88
CA ASN A 10 4.60 -2.89 -29.36
C ASN A 10 3.72 -3.56 -28.31
N MET A 11 3.98 -3.29 -27.03
CA MET A 11 3.16 -3.74 -25.92
C MET A 11 1.71 -3.28 -26.13
N LYS A 12 0.77 -4.19 -25.91
CA LYS A 12 -0.67 -3.92 -26.03
C LYS A 12 -1.40 -4.47 -24.82
N LEU A 13 -2.43 -3.75 -24.40
CA LEU A 13 -3.38 -4.25 -23.44
C LEU A 13 -4.40 -5.14 -24.15
N ASN A 14 -4.58 -6.33 -23.61
CA ASN A 14 -5.65 -7.25 -24.00
C ASN A 14 -6.72 -7.21 -22.91
N LYS A 15 -7.94 -6.80 -23.27
CA LYS A 15 -9.09 -6.86 -22.37
C LYS A 15 -9.59 -8.32 -22.34
N ILE A 16 -9.45 -8.99 -21.21
CA ILE A 16 -9.85 -10.40 -21.02
C ILE A 16 -11.31 -10.49 -20.60
N TYR A 17 -11.71 -9.63 -19.67
CA TYR A 17 -13.08 -9.57 -19.16
C TYR A 17 -13.63 -8.16 -19.29
N ASP A 18 -14.90 -8.06 -19.64
CA ASP A 18 -15.70 -6.83 -19.64
C ASP A 18 -17.10 -7.22 -19.14
N ILE A 19 -17.43 -6.81 -17.91
CA ILE A 19 -18.61 -7.27 -17.20
C ILE A 19 -19.36 -6.07 -16.65
N GLU A 20 -20.61 -5.93 -17.07
CA GLU A 20 -21.57 -4.99 -16.50
C GLU A 20 -22.56 -5.76 -15.61
N PHE A 21 -22.77 -5.26 -14.39
CA PHE A 21 -23.63 -5.90 -13.39
C PHE A 21 -25.05 -5.35 -13.48
N ASP A 22 -26.02 -6.26 -13.65
CA ASP A 22 -27.46 -5.95 -13.56
C ASP A 22 -27.88 -5.85 -12.09
N THR A 23 -27.58 -4.71 -11.48
CA THR A 23 -27.90 -4.40 -10.08
C THR A 23 -28.17 -2.91 -9.92
N GLU A 24 -28.93 -2.53 -8.89
CA GLU A 24 -29.14 -1.11 -8.55
C GLU A 24 -27.91 -0.49 -7.89
N ASP A 25 -27.07 -1.32 -7.24
CA ASP A 25 -25.89 -0.87 -6.52
C ASP A 25 -24.73 -0.48 -7.45
N THR A 26 -23.89 0.45 -7.02
CA THR A 26 -22.60 0.76 -7.65
C THR A 26 -21.45 0.11 -6.87
N ILE A 27 -20.31 -0.04 -7.53
CA ILE A 27 -19.04 -0.49 -6.98
C ILE A 27 -18.38 0.73 -6.31
N VAL A 28 -18.12 0.62 -5.01
CA VAL A 28 -17.41 1.63 -4.20
C VAL A 28 -15.90 1.38 -4.24
N ALA A 29 -15.50 0.10 -4.17
CA ALA A 29 -14.11 -0.33 -4.26
C ALA A 29 -14.07 -1.75 -4.83
N ALA A 30 -12.98 -2.10 -5.51
CA ALA A 30 -12.77 -3.44 -6.05
C ALA A 30 -11.29 -3.81 -6.05
N THR A 31 -10.99 -5.10 -5.91
CA THR A 31 -9.64 -5.66 -5.99
C THR A 31 -9.64 -7.05 -6.62
N LEU A 32 -8.55 -7.41 -7.30
CA LEU A 32 -8.32 -8.78 -7.77
C LEU A 32 -7.79 -9.64 -6.62
N SER A 33 -8.58 -10.64 -6.19
CA SER A 33 -8.14 -11.59 -5.17
C SER A 33 -7.40 -12.80 -5.73
N LYS A 34 -7.76 -13.21 -6.94
CA LYS A 34 -7.12 -14.29 -7.71
C LYS A 34 -7.21 -13.94 -9.19
N ILE A 35 -6.55 -14.74 -10.02
CA ILE A 35 -6.51 -14.53 -11.48
C ILE A 35 -7.91 -14.30 -12.08
N ASN A 36 -8.91 -15.09 -11.69
CA ASN A 36 -10.28 -15.03 -12.20
C ASN A 36 -11.30 -14.64 -11.12
N GLU A 37 -10.89 -13.88 -10.10
CA GLU A 37 -11.75 -13.54 -8.96
C GLU A 37 -11.55 -12.08 -8.55
N VAL A 38 -12.67 -11.35 -8.44
CA VAL A 38 -12.71 -9.96 -7.97
C VAL A 38 -13.50 -9.91 -6.66
N VAL A 39 -13.02 -9.13 -5.70
CA VAL A 39 -13.78 -8.77 -4.51
C VAL A 39 -14.22 -7.31 -4.65
N MET A 40 -15.49 -7.03 -4.39
CA MET A 40 -16.09 -5.71 -4.53
C MET A 40 -16.82 -5.30 -3.26
N LEU A 41 -16.71 -4.03 -2.90
CA LEU A 41 -17.57 -3.34 -1.96
C LEU A 41 -18.65 -2.61 -2.76
N MET A 42 -19.91 -2.93 -2.53
CA MET A 42 -21.06 -2.32 -3.19
C MET A 42 -21.62 -1.14 -2.39
N SER A 43 -22.34 -0.22 -3.05
CA SER A 43 -23.01 0.94 -2.41
C SER A 43 -24.10 0.53 -1.41
N SER A 44 -24.64 -0.68 -1.52
CA SER A 44 -25.51 -1.26 -0.47
C SER A 44 -24.76 -1.55 0.83
N GLY A 45 -23.43 -1.54 0.82
CA GLY A 45 -22.56 -2.00 1.91
C GLY A 45 -22.32 -3.50 1.88
N SER A 46 -22.73 -4.20 0.82
CA SER A 46 -22.43 -5.62 0.63
C SER A 46 -21.00 -5.78 0.13
N VAL A 47 -20.27 -6.73 0.70
CA VAL A 47 -18.98 -7.18 0.17
C VAL A 47 -19.19 -8.50 -0.55
N VAL A 48 -18.87 -8.52 -1.84
CA VAL A 48 -19.16 -9.64 -2.74
C VAL A 48 -17.87 -10.13 -3.36
N ARG A 49 -17.72 -11.45 -3.42
CA ARG A 49 -16.69 -12.11 -4.22
C ARG A 49 -17.32 -12.60 -5.51
N PHE A 50 -16.73 -12.26 -6.64
CA PHE A 50 -17.26 -12.55 -7.96
C PHE A 50 -16.24 -13.35 -8.79
N ASN A 51 -16.66 -14.51 -9.26
CA ASN A 51 -15.86 -15.33 -10.18
C ASN A 51 -16.09 -14.85 -11.63
N LEU A 52 -15.01 -14.51 -12.33
CA LEU A 52 -15.06 -13.93 -13.68
C LEU A 52 -15.42 -14.96 -14.76
N ASP A 53 -15.08 -16.23 -14.58
CA ASP A 53 -15.34 -17.30 -15.55
C ASP A 53 -16.81 -17.73 -15.51
N ASP A 54 -17.29 -18.07 -14.31
CA ASP A 54 -18.63 -18.59 -14.08
C ASP A 54 -19.68 -17.47 -13.99
N ARG A 55 -19.22 -16.21 -13.92
CA ARG A 55 -20.03 -15.01 -13.72
C ARG A 55 -20.96 -15.10 -12.51
N ALA A 56 -20.46 -15.73 -11.45
CA ALA A 56 -21.21 -15.99 -10.22
C ALA A 56 -20.67 -15.15 -9.07
N GLY A 57 -21.56 -14.40 -8.42
CA GLY A 57 -21.29 -13.64 -7.21
C GLY A 57 -21.67 -14.41 -5.95
N ARG A 58 -20.82 -14.32 -4.92
CA ARG A 58 -21.09 -14.81 -3.56
C ARG A 58 -20.98 -13.64 -2.59
N HIS A 59 -22.07 -13.35 -1.90
CA HIS A 59 -22.04 -12.42 -0.77
C HIS A 59 -21.12 -12.97 0.33
N LEU A 60 -20.20 -12.14 0.83
CA LEU A 60 -19.31 -12.49 1.92
C LEU A 60 -19.84 -11.98 3.27
N PHE A 61 -20.05 -10.67 3.36
CA PHE A 61 -20.54 -9.98 4.56
C PHE A 61 -21.03 -8.56 4.20
N SER A 62 -21.57 -7.82 5.17
CA SER A 62 -21.90 -6.40 5.01
C SER A 62 -21.09 -5.54 5.96
N VAL A 63 -20.64 -4.37 5.49
CA VAL A 63 -19.99 -3.34 6.32
C VAL A 63 -21.00 -2.49 7.10
N LYS A 64 -22.30 -2.61 6.79
CA LYS A 64 -23.36 -1.99 7.58
C LYS A 64 -23.53 -2.78 8.87
N SER A 65 -23.23 -2.11 9.98
CA SER A 65 -23.42 -2.68 11.31
C SER A 65 -24.83 -2.38 11.81
N GLU A 66 -25.44 -3.36 12.48
CA GLU A 66 -26.66 -3.13 13.27
C GLU A 66 -26.35 -2.31 14.54
N PHE A 67 -25.08 -2.26 14.94
CA PHE A 67 -24.62 -1.43 16.04
C PHE A 67 -24.40 0.01 15.56
N GLY A 68 -25.07 0.96 16.21
CA GLY A 68 -24.79 2.38 16.03
C GLY A 68 -23.46 2.74 16.67
N TYR A 69 -22.53 3.28 15.88
CA TYR A 69 -21.29 3.88 16.39
C TYR A 69 -21.48 5.38 16.59
N PRO A 70 -20.93 5.96 17.67
CA PRO A 70 -21.10 7.39 17.96
C PRO A 70 -20.47 8.31 16.90
N ASP A 71 -19.50 7.81 16.13
CA ASP A 71 -18.83 8.49 15.02
C ASP A 71 -19.40 8.11 13.64
N GLY A 72 -20.55 7.43 13.60
CA GLY A 72 -21.26 7.08 12.36
C GLY A 72 -20.86 5.74 11.74
N GLY A 73 -19.77 5.12 12.18
CA GLY A 73 -19.37 3.79 11.70
C GLY A 73 -18.66 3.83 10.35
N PHE A 74 -18.82 2.75 9.58
CA PHE A 74 -18.25 2.65 8.24
C PHE A 74 -18.98 3.56 7.26
N ASP A 75 -18.25 4.43 6.59
CA ASP A 75 -18.77 5.45 5.68
C ASP A 75 -18.64 4.97 4.23
N LEU A 76 -19.77 4.63 3.59
CA LEU A 76 -19.81 4.16 2.20
C LEU A 76 -19.54 5.27 1.17
N THR A 77 -19.50 6.52 1.60
CA THR A 77 -19.17 7.66 0.73
C THR A 77 -17.69 8.03 0.78
N ALA A 78 -16.95 7.50 1.76
CA ALA A 78 -15.52 7.69 1.90
C ALA A 78 -14.74 6.74 0.99
N LYS A 79 -13.55 7.17 0.57
CA LYS A 79 -12.58 6.30 -0.13
C LYS A 79 -12.32 5.06 0.72
N SER A 80 -12.37 3.90 0.08
CA SER A 80 -12.25 2.62 0.74
C SER A 80 -11.34 1.70 -0.07
N SER A 81 -10.56 0.88 0.64
CA SER A 81 -9.66 -0.10 0.05
C SER A 81 -10.04 -1.51 0.49
N ILE A 82 -9.74 -2.47 -0.37
CA ILE A 82 -9.95 -3.90 -0.14
C ILE A 82 -8.60 -4.61 -0.24
N TYR A 83 -8.28 -5.41 0.76
CA TYR A 83 -7.07 -6.23 0.79
C TYR A 83 -7.48 -7.69 0.86
N THR A 84 -6.76 -8.55 0.15
CA THR A 84 -7.09 -9.98 0.11
C THR A 84 -5.84 -10.84 0.27
N MET A 85 -6.02 -12.01 0.90
CA MET A 85 -4.99 -13.05 1.00
C MET A 85 -5.69 -14.39 1.13
N ASP A 86 -5.53 -15.27 0.14
CA ASP A 86 -6.33 -16.48 -0.03
C ASP A 86 -7.86 -16.19 0.03
N GLU A 87 -8.52 -16.66 1.09
CA GLU A 87 -9.94 -16.49 1.33
C GLU A 87 -10.24 -15.28 2.25
N ILE A 88 -9.21 -14.68 2.86
CA ILE A 88 -9.34 -13.53 3.76
C ILE A 88 -9.61 -12.27 2.95
N VAL A 89 -10.57 -11.48 3.42
CA VAL A 89 -10.91 -10.17 2.86
C VAL A 89 -10.92 -9.15 3.97
N VAL A 90 -10.20 -8.04 3.78
CA VAL A 90 -10.22 -6.87 4.66
C VAL A 90 -10.75 -5.69 3.87
N VAL A 91 -11.71 -4.96 4.43
CA VAL A 91 -12.25 -3.73 3.84
C VAL A 91 -12.11 -2.61 4.86
N VAL A 92 -11.54 -1.48 4.46
CA VAL A 92 -11.36 -0.31 5.34
C VAL A 92 -11.78 0.97 4.65
N ASN A 93 -12.20 1.96 5.42
CA ASN A 93 -12.24 3.34 4.96
C ASN A 93 -10.84 3.95 5.12
N ASP A 94 -10.24 4.40 4.02
CA ASP A 94 -8.84 4.86 4.00
C ASP A 94 -8.62 6.04 4.94
N PHE A 95 -9.53 7.02 4.94
CA PHE A 95 -9.41 8.25 5.72
C PHE A 95 -10.51 8.37 6.78
N LYS A 96 -10.88 7.23 7.37
CA LYS A 96 -11.80 7.16 8.53
C LYS A 96 -11.29 6.12 9.53
N ARG A 97 -12.18 5.64 10.39
CA ARG A 97 -11.81 4.86 11.58
C ARG A 97 -12.21 3.40 11.54
N HIS A 98 -12.98 2.98 10.54
CA HIS A 98 -13.64 1.67 10.53
C HIS A 98 -13.12 0.77 9.41
N GLY A 99 -13.06 -0.52 9.74
CA GLY A 99 -12.76 -1.59 8.80
C GLY A 99 -13.34 -2.92 9.24
N PHE A 100 -13.29 -3.93 8.39
CA PHE A 100 -13.80 -5.26 8.68
C PHE A 100 -12.93 -6.34 8.07
N VAL A 101 -12.76 -7.45 8.79
CA VAL A 101 -12.08 -8.66 8.33
C VAL A 101 -13.08 -9.79 8.21
N HIS A 102 -13.16 -10.40 7.02
CA HIS A 102 -13.86 -11.64 6.77
C HIS A 102 -12.85 -12.76 6.56
N PHE A 103 -12.96 -13.83 7.35
CA PHE A 103 -12.13 -15.02 7.21
C PHE A 103 -13.04 -16.26 7.30
N PRO A 104 -13.46 -16.83 6.16
CA PRO A 104 -14.38 -17.98 6.12
C PRO A 104 -13.95 -19.11 7.07
N GLY A 105 -14.92 -19.64 7.82
CA GLY A 105 -14.67 -20.69 8.82
C GLY A 105 -14.06 -20.22 10.14
N LYS A 106 -13.58 -18.97 10.21
CA LYS A 106 -13.10 -18.33 11.44
C LYS A 106 -14.03 -17.20 11.87
N TYR A 107 -14.17 -16.16 11.06
CA TYR A 107 -14.89 -14.92 11.38
C TYR A 107 -15.78 -14.49 10.22
N TYR A 108 -17.05 -14.24 10.52
CA TYR A 108 -17.98 -13.70 9.52
C TYR A 108 -17.67 -12.23 9.19
N ALA A 109 -17.52 -11.38 10.20
CA ALA A 109 -17.03 -10.01 10.06
C ALA A 109 -16.44 -9.55 11.41
N LEU A 110 -15.11 -9.47 11.51
CA LEU A 110 -14.42 -8.90 12.66
C LEU A 110 -14.24 -7.41 12.41
N HIS A 111 -14.80 -6.56 13.28
CA HIS A 111 -14.70 -5.11 13.18
C HIS A 111 -13.31 -4.63 13.61
N LEU A 112 -12.69 -3.80 12.78
CA LEU A 112 -11.47 -3.04 13.06
C LEU A 112 -11.83 -1.58 13.36
N TRP A 113 -11.16 -1.01 14.36
CA TRP A 113 -11.33 0.38 14.74
C TRP A 113 -9.99 1.01 15.10
N ARG A 114 -9.77 2.25 14.65
CA ARG A 114 -8.61 3.07 15.02
C ARG A 114 -9.03 4.37 15.69
N GLU A 115 -8.11 4.97 16.43
CA GLU A 115 -8.29 6.30 17.01
C GLU A 115 -8.55 7.38 15.96
N GLY A 116 -9.10 8.52 16.39
CA GLY A 116 -9.55 9.58 15.50
C GLY A 116 -8.51 10.65 15.16
N TYR A 117 -7.37 10.68 15.86
CA TYR A 117 -6.37 11.74 15.68
C TYR A 117 -5.73 11.63 14.29
N HIS A 118 -5.94 12.65 13.45
CA HIS A 118 -5.51 12.71 12.05
C HIS A 118 -5.98 11.53 11.16
N ALA A 119 -7.04 10.82 11.55
CA ALA A 119 -7.60 9.73 10.77
C ALA A 119 -8.22 10.20 9.43
N ASP A 120 -8.50 11.49 9.30
CA ASP A 120 -9.04 12.14 8.10
C ASP A 120 -7.98 12.48 7.04
N ILE A 121 -6.69 12.44 7.41
CA ILE A 121 -5.57 12.72 6.51
C ILE A 121 -4.53 11.60 6.45
N SER A 122 -4.57 10.63 7.36
CA SER A 122 -3.73 9.43 7.32
C SER A 122 -4.49 8.24 6.74
N VAL A 123 -3.93 7.58 5.74
CA VAL A 123 -4.45 6.31 5.22
C VAL A 123 -4.52 5.28 6.34
N TYR A 124 -5.57 4.45 6.38
CA TYR A 124 -5.72 3.36 7.33
C TYR A 124 -4.64 2.30 7.04
N PRO A 125 -3.63 2.14 7.91
CA PRO A 125 -2.54 1.20 7.66
C PRO A 125 -3.09 -0.22 7.71
N ILE A 126 -2.97 -0.98 6.62
CA ILE A 126 -3.39 -2.39 6.52
C ILE A 126 -2.37 -3.15 5.69
N ALA A 127 -1.96 -4.32 6.18
CA ALA A 127 -1.24 -5.31 5.39
C ALA A 127 -1.57 -6.74 5.83
N LEU A 128 -1.55 -7.67 4.87
CA LEU A 128 -1.73 -9.10 5.10
C LEU A 128 -0.43 -9.84 4.74
N TYR A 129 -0.03 -10.79 5.57
CA TYR A 129 1.10 -11.66 5.28
C TYR A 129 0.93 -13.02 5.95
N LYS A 130 1.71 -14.01 5.51
CA LYS A 130 1.89 -15.31 6.14
C LYS A 130 3.26 -15.37 6.78
N ASN A 131 3.34 -15.91 7.99
CA ASN A 131 4.62 -16.21 8.61
C ASN A 131 5.28 -17.44 7.93
N SER A 132 6.46 -17.86 8.42
CA SER A 132 7.18 -19.03 7.90
C SER A 132 6.39 -20.34 7.95
N ASP A 133 5.42 -20.45 8.85
CA ASP A 133 4.56 -21.62 9.02
C ASP A 133 3.29 -21.54 8.15
N GLY A 134 3.15 -20.49 7.33
CA GLY A 134 1.98 -20.26 6.48
C GLY A 134 0.78 -19.67 7.23
N VAL A 135 0.94 -19.29 8.50
CA VAL A 135 -0.15 -18.76 9.34
C VAL A 135 -0.44 -17.31 8.95
N PRO A 136 -1.71 -16.97 8.63
CA PRO A 136 -2.08 -15.63 8.21
C PRO A 136 -2.07 -14.63 9.37
N HIS A 137 -1.53 -13.45 9.09
CA HIS A 137 -1.46 -12.31 10.00
C HIS A 137 -1.99 -11.04 9.33
N LEU A 138 -2.48 -10.13 10.16
CA LEU A 138 -2.92 -8.79 9.78
C LEU A 138 -2.10 -7.75 10.54
N ILE A 139 -1.51 -6.81 9.81
CA ILE A 139 -0.98 -5.56 10.36
C ILE A 139 -2.07 -4.51 10.18
N TYR A 140 -2.46 -3.81 11.25
CA TYR A 140 -3.48 -2.76 11.17
C TYR A 140 -3.18 -1.58 12.11
N GLY A 141 -3.58 -0.37 11.71
CA GLY A 141 -3.48 0.82 12.58
C GLY A 141 -4.46 0.77 13.75
N GLU A 142 -3.96 0.99 14.96
CA GLU A 142 -4.75 1.25 16.17
C GLU A 142 -4.83 2.76 16.45
N ALA A 143 -3.73 3.48 16.22
CA ALA A 143 -3.65 4.95 16.27
C ALA A 143 -2.70 5.45 15.17
N TRP A 144 -2.55 6.76 15.05
CA TRP A 144 -1.71 7.39 14.01
C TRP A 144 -0.25 6.90 14.05
N ASN A 145 0.32 6.70 15.24
CA ASN A 145 1.68 6.21 15.47
C ASN A 145 1.74 4.78 16.04
N HIS A 146 0.63 4.03 15.94
CA HIS A 146 0.54 2.71 16.53
C HIS A 146 -0.14 1.73 15.59
N ILE A 147 0.61 0.71 15.18
CA ILE A 147 0.09 -0.45 14.46
C ILE A 147 0.14 -1.70 15.35
N GLN A 148 -0.78 -2.62 15.09
CA GLN A 148 -0.87 -3.92 15.74
C GLN A 148 -0.70 -5.04 14.73
N ILE A 149 -0.05 -6.13 15.13
CA ILE A 149 0.06 -7.37 14.37
C ILE A 149 -0.79 -8.44 15.04
N MET A 150 -1.82 -8.92 14.35
CA MET A 150 -2.73 -9.95 14.83
C MET A 150 -2.53 -11.25 14.08
N ASN A 151 -2.39 -12.35 14.82
CA ASN A 151 -2.51 -13.70 14.29
C ASN A 151 -3.99 -13.97 13.97
N LEU A 152 -4.33 -14.15 12.70
CA LEU A 152 -5.72 -14.27 12.28
C LEU A 152 -6.33 -15.63 12.58
N GLU A 153 -5.56 -16.67 12.90
CA GLU A 153 -6.13 -17.96 13.30
C GLU A 153 -6.62 -17.98 14.75
N THR A 154 -5.93 -17.23 15.62
CA THR A 154 -6.15 -17.22 17.08
C THR A 154 -6.73 -15.92 17.61
N ARG A 155 -6.72 -14.84 16.80
CA ARG A 155 -6.98 -13.45 17.19
C ARG A 155 -6.02 -12.87 18.22
N GLN A 156 -4.89 -13.53 18.45
CA GLN A 156 -3.89 -12.99 19.37
C GLN A 156 -3.24 -11.75 18.75
N ILE A 157 -3.27 -10.62 19.46
CA ILE A 157 -2.50 -9.43 19.12
C ILE A 157 -1.08 -9.64 19.66
N LEU A 158 -0.12 -9.81 18.76
CA LEU A 158 1.26 -10.15 19.06
C LEU A 158 2.08 -8.95 19.55
N THR A 159 1.61 -7.74 19.26
CA THR A 159 2.25 -6.46 19.59
C THR A 159 1.50 -5.67 20.66
N ALA A 160 0.58 -6.31 21.39
CA ALA A 160 -0.27 -5.62 22.38
C ALA A 160 0.52 -4.92 23.50
N SER A 161 1.75 -5.39 23.78
CA SER A 161 2.64 -4.80 24.79
C SER A 161 3.72 -3.89 24.20
N LYS A 162 3.70 -3.59 22.89
CA LYS A 162 4.74 -2.80 22.21
C LYS A 162 4.84 -1.41 22.84
N SER A 163 6.05 -1.02 23.25
CA SER A 163 6.30 0.37 23.63
C SER A 163 6.42 1.23 22.36
N LEU A 164 5.67 2.32 22.31
CA LEU A 164 5.79 3.34 21.26
C LEU A 164 7.05 4.19 21.47
N ILE A 165 8.18 3.55 21.72
CA ILE A 165 9.46 4.20 21.98
C ILE A 165 10.48 3.50 21.10
N GLU A 166 11.29 4.28 20.43
CA GLU A 166 12.31 3.78 19.52
C GLU A 166 13.48 3.12 20.25
N GLU A 167 14.19 2.25 19.55
CA GLU A 167 15.49 1.77 19.97
C GLU A 167 16.49 2.94 20.06
N ASN A 168 17.33 2.89 21.09
CA ASN A 168 18.35 3.89 21.41
C ASN A 168 17.80 5.29 21.79
N ALA A 169 16.52 5.39 22.19
CA ALA A 169 15.90 6.67 22.56
C ALA A 169 16.55 7.31 23.80
N GLU A 170 17.02 6.50 24.75
CA GLU A 170 17.75 6.92 25.94
C GLU A 170 19.10 7.56 25.57
N GLU A 171 19.89 6.89 24.75
CA GLU A 171 21.21 7.34 24.27
C GLU A 171 21.07 8.66 23.49
N ARG A 172 20.13 8.72 22.54
CA ARG A 172 19.84 9.95 21.79
C ARG A 172 19.44 11.12 22.70
N HIS A 173 18.64 10.86 23.74
CA HIS A 173 18.26 11.89 24.69
C HIS A 173 19.45 12.40 25.50
N ILE A 174 20.37 11.53 25.90
CA ILE A 174 21.59 11.91 26.65
C ILE A 174 22.53 12.73 25.76
N GLU A 175 22.74 12.32 24.51
CA GLU A 175 23.61 13.03 23.55
C GLU A 175 23.07 14.42 23.20
N GLN A 176 21.75 14.58 23.14
CA GLN A 176 21.08 15.85 22.82
C GLN A 176 20.83 16.75 24.05
N LYS A 177 21.47 16.50 25.20
CA LYS A 177 21.37 17.37 26.38
C LYS A 177 22.08 18.72 26.14
N GLY A 178 21.33 19.68 25.61
CA GLY A 178 21.63 21.13 25.65
C GLY A 178 20.51 21.92 26.36
N GLU A 179 20.63 23.25 26.42
CA GLU A 179 19.71 24.17 27.13
C GLU A 179 18.22 24.11 26.68
N TYR A 180 17.89 23.36 25.62
CA TYR A 180 16.55 23.30 25.02
C TYR A 180 15.80 21.98 25.20
N ASN A 181 16.33 21.00 25.95
CA ASN A 181 15.67 19.70 26.10
C ASN A 181 14.69 19.66 27.30
N GLU A 182 13.68 20.55 27.28
CA GLU A 182 12.63 20.66 28.31
C GLU A 182 11.42 19.72 28.07
N LEU A 183 11.40 18.99 26.96
CA LEU A 183 10.25 18.14 26.60
C LEU A 183 10.22 16.84 27.41
N ALA A 184 9.01 16.38 27.71
CA ALA A 184 8.77 15.16 28.47
C ALA A 184 9.46 13.95 27.83
N TRP A 185 10.11 13.13 28.66
CA TRP A 185 10.77 11.88 28.29
C TRP A 185 10.07 10.69 28.96
N PRO A 186 9.87 9.54 28.27
CA PRO A 186 10.21 9.28 26.87
C PRO A 186 9.17 9.88 25.95
N ARG A 187 9.58 10.27 24.74
CA ARG A 187 8.62 10.71 23.72
C ARG A 187 8.00 9.49 23.05
N PRO A 188 6.67 9.49 22.82
CA PRO A 188 6.03 8.53 21.94
C PRO A 188 6.65 8.58 20.53
N TYR A 189 6.50 7.49 19.80
CA TYR A 189 7.02 7.36 18.45
C TYR A 189 6.38 8.39 17.53
N ASP A 190 7.21 9.19 16.89
CA ASP A 190 6.79 10.42 16.25
C ASP A 190 6.64 10.24 14.74
N TYR A 191 5.75 9.33 14.37
CA TYR A 191 5.63 8.83 13.00
C TYR A 191 4.18 8.48 12.69
N PHE A 192 3.67 8.99 11.57
CA PHE A 192 2.33 8.64 11.08
C PHE A 192 2.44 7.44 10.15
N PHE A 193 1.98 6.28 10.60
CA PHE A 193 1.89 5.11 9.72
C PHE A 193 0.91 5.40 8.57
N GLY A 194 1.34 5.08 7.34
CA GLY A 194 0.57 5.25 6.12
C GLY A 194 0.26 3.91 5.47
N GLU A 195 0.28 3.89 4.14
CA GLU A 195 0.13 2.65 3.37
C GLU A 195 1.23 1.65 3.73
N LEU A 196 0.85 0.38 3.92
CA LEU A 196 1.77 -0.69 4.30
C LEU A 196 1.98 -1.66 3.14
N ILE A 197 3.24 -1.93 2.81
CA ILE A 197 3.62 -2.81 1.69
C ILE A 197 4.55 -3.90 2.20
N ILE A 198 4.13 -5.15 2.07
CA ILE A 198 4.91 -6.33 2.50
C ILE A 198 6.02 -6.63 1.48
N SER A 199 7.21 -6.96 1.97
CA SER A 199 8.32 -7.41 1.11
C SER A 199 7.97 -8.74 0.43
N PRO A 200 8.54 -9.07 -0.74
CA PRO A 200 8.18 -10.31 -1.46
C PRO A 200 8.44 -11.59 -0.65
N ASP A 201 9.44 -11.61 0.23
CA ASP A 201 9.70 -12.72 1.16
C ASP A 201 8.90 -12.71 2.46
N GLN A 202 8.00 -11.73 2.63
CA GLN A 202 7.09 -11.56 3.76
C GLN A 202 7.77 -11.37 5.12
N LYS A 203 9.02 -10.88 5.12
CA LYS A 203 9.78 -10.64 6.37
C LYS A 203 9.80 -9.20 6.81
N LYS A 204 9.55 -8.27 5.89
CA LYS A 204 9.55 -6.84 6.18
C LYS A 204 8.25 -6.21 5.73
N PHE A 205 7.92 -5.09 6.34
CA PHE A 205 6.91 -4.18 5.80
C PHE A 205 7.51 -2.78 5.67
N LEU A 206 7.20 -2.14 4.56
CA LEU A 206 7.41 -0.72 4.31
C LEU A 206 6.16 0.03 4.77
N SER A 207 6.35 1.15 5.46
CA SER A 207 5.30 2.14 5.70
C SER A 207 5.60 3.38 4.85
N ALA A 208 4.70 3.68 3.92
CA ALA A 208 4.68 4.93 3.16
C ALA A 208 3.95 6.01 3.99
N GLY A 209 4.57 6.37 5.12
CA GLY A 209 4.01 7.28 6.12
C GLY A 209 4.49 8.72 5.98
N TRP A 210 4.27 9.50 7.05
CA TRP A 210 4.70 10.89 7.11
C TRP A 210 5.17 11.27 8.52
N ALA A 211 5.93 12.36 8.60
CA ALA A 211 6.40 12.98 9.84
C ALA A 211 5.85 14.41 9.96
N TRP A 212 5.99 15.03 11.14
CA TRP A 212 5.54 16.40 11.36
C TRP A 212 6.11 17.39 10.35
N GLY A 213 5.32 18.43 10.06
CA GLY A 213 5.61 19.38 8.99
C GLY A 213 5.02 18.97 7.64
N SER A 214 4.23 17.89 7.61
CA SER A 214 3.72 17.29 6.37
C SER A 214 4.88 16.94 5.46
N CYS A 215 5.72 16.01 5.91
CA CYS A 215 6.81 15.46 5.11
C CYS A 215 6.55 13.97 4.88
N ASP A 216 6.69 13.50 3.64
CA ASP A 216 6.71 12.06 3.38
C ASP A 216 7.90 11.46 4.15
N CYS A 217 7.69 10.38 4.87
CA CYS A 217 8.71 9.73 5.70
C CYS A 217 8.52 8.22 5.60
N PHE A 218 9.42 7.55 4.90
CA PHE A 218 9.25 6.14 4.58
C PHE A 218 10.18 5.30 5.45
N ASN A 219 9.60 4.33 6.16
CA ASN A 219 10.32 3.47 7.10
C ASN A 219 10.06 2.01 6.81
N VAL A 220 11.09 1.19 6.94
CA VAL A 220 11.00 -0.27 6.85
C VAL A 220 11.19 -0.90 8.21
N TYR A 221 10.45 -1.97 8.46
CA TYR A 221 10.47 -2.71 9.70
C TYR A 221 10.61 -4.20 9.39
N ASP A 222 11.52 -4.88 10.08
CA ASP A 222 11.52 -6.35 10.13
C ASP A 222 10.36 -6.82 11.02
N ILE A 223 9.51 -7.69 10.48
CA ILE A 223 8.27 -8.13 11.13
C ILE A 223 8.57 -8.89 12.43
N GLU A 224 9.54 -9.81 12.41
CA GLU A 224 9.86 -10.65 13.56
C GLU A 224 10.50 -9.82 14.68
N VAL A 225 11.40 -8.90 14.33
CA VAL A 225 11.95 -7.93 15.27
C VAL A 225 10.85 -7.03 15.82
N PHE A 226 9.93 -6.57 14.96
CA PHE A 226 8.82 -5.71 15.39
C PHE A 226 7.89 -6.43 16.39
N ILE A 227 7.63 -7.72 16.21
CA ILE A 227 6.83 -8.52 17.15
C ILE A 227 7.58 -8.75 18.47
N LYS A 228 8.86 -9.13 18.41
CA LYS A 228 9.62 -9.60 19.59
C LYS A 228 10.23 -8.48 20.42
N SER A 229 10.65 -7.39 19.78
CA SER A 229 11.24 -6.24 20.48
C SER A 229 10.13 -5.41 21.11
N ASN A 230 10.33 -4.99 22.36
CA ASN A 230 9.42 -4.02 22.98
C ASN A 230 9.59 -2.61 22.38
N ARG A 231 10.74 -2.32 21.77
CA ARG A 231 11.08 -1.01 21.18
C ARG A 231 10.85 -1.02 19.68
N ILE A 232 10.66 0.15 19.09
CA ILE A 232 10.51 0.31 17.64
C ILE A 232 11.90 0.41 17.02
N SER A 233 12.21 -0.53 16.14
CA SER A 233 13.39 -0.52 15.28
C SER A 233 12.92 -0.28 13.85
N ALA A 234 13.36 0.83 13.26
CA ALA A 234 12.93 1.27 11.94
C ALA A 234 14.15 1.64 11.11
N LEU A 235 14.19 1.20 9.86
CA LEU A 235 15.16 1.64 8.87
C LEU A 235 14.53 2.78 8.08
N ASN A 236 15.08 3.98 8.23
CA ASN A 236 14.60 5.15 7.47
C ASN A 236 15.09 5.06 6.03
N ILE A 237 14.16 5.11 5.08
CA ILE A 237 14.46 5.16 3.65
C ILE A 237 14.76 6.60 3.22
N GLY A 238 13.95 7.54 3.70
CA GLY A 238 14.16 8.96 3.47
C GLY A 238 13.00 9.81 3.95
N VAL A 239 13.19 11.12 3.86
CA VAL A 239 12.24 12.16 4.21
C VAL A 239 12.23 13.20 3.10
N TRP A 240 11.04 13.63 2.68
CA TRP A 240 10.83 14.53 1.54
C TRP A 240 9.64 15.46 1.76
N GLU A 241 9.49 16.50 0.94
CA GLU A 241 8.30 17.38 0.92
C GLU A 241 7.04 16.55 0.63
N HIS A 242 5.92 16.69 1.35
CA HIS A 242 4.79 15.78 1.17
C HIS A 242 4.15 15.82 -0.24
N GLU A 243 4.27 14.69 -0.96
CA GLU A 243 3.72 14.50 -2.32
C GLU A 243 2.94 13.18 -2.44
N ASN A 244 2.77 12.43 -1.34
CA ASN A 244 2.24 11.07 -1.35
C ASN A 244 2.99 10.21 -2.38
N ARG A 245 4.32 10.15 -2.26
CA ARG A 245 5.19 9.50 -3.25
C ARG A 245 4.81 8.02 -3.44
N PRO A 246 4.57 7.59 -4.68
CA PRO A 246 4.47 6.16 -4.98
C PRO A 246 5.72 5.44 -4.53
N THR A 247 5.53 4.24 -3.99
CA THR A 247 6.62 3.37 -3.58
C THR A 247 6.25 1.91 -3.74
N CYS A 248 7.23 1.06 -4.00
CA CYS A 248 7.04 -0.39 -4.05
C CYS A 248 8.35 -1.14 -3.79
N TRP A 249 8.22 -2.43 -3.44
CA TRP A 249 9.36 -3.34 -3.42
C TRP A 249 9.72 -3.78 -4.85
N ILE A 250 11.01 -3.75 -5.17
CA ILE A 250 11.57 -4.40 -6.37
C ILE A 250 11.89 -5.86 -6.08
N ASP A 251 12.50 -6.10 -4.92
CA ASP A 251 12.87 -7.40 -4.40
C ASP A 251 12.82 -7.39 -2.85
N ASN A 252 13.50 -8.31 -2.17
CA ASN A 252 13.46 -8.43 -0.70
C ASN A 252 14.26 -7.35 0.06
N GLU A 253 15.09 -6.60 -0.66
CA GLU A 253 16.09 -5.66 -0.11
C GLU A 253 16.07 -4.31 -0.83
N THR A 254 15.41 -4.20 -1.98
CA THR A 254 15.38 -2.99 -2.80
C THR A 254 13.98 -2.39 -2.88
N ILE A 255 13.88 -1.09 -2.60
CA ILE A 255 12.64 -0.30 -2.66
C ILE A 255 12.78 0.78 -3.73
N ALA A 256 11.76 0.95 -4.55
CA ALA A 256 11.64 2.07 -5.48
C ALA A 256 10.77 3.17 -4.88
N VAL A 257 11.23 4.41 -4.92
CA VAL A 257 10.48 5.60 -4.48
C VAL A 257 10.47 6.62 -5.61
N ALA A 258 9.29 7.12 -5.98
CA ALA A 258 9.19 8.22 -6.93
C ALA A 258 9.73 9.51 -6.33
N TYR A 259 10.43 10.31 -7.13
CA TYR A 259 11.16 11.48 -6.66
C TYR A 259 11.02 12.64 -7.65
N SER A 260 10.88 13.85 -7.12
CA SER A 260 10.78 15.09 -7.88
C SER A 260 11.93 16.00 -7.49
N PRO A 261 13.00 16.10 -8.31
CA PRO A 261 14.10 17.03 -8.03
C PRO A 261 13.61 18.47 -7.86
N PHE A 262 12.57 18.85 -8.62
CA PHE A 262 11.99 20.19 -8.55
C PHE A 262 11.27 20.46 -7.23
N THR A 263 10.44 19.52 -6.77
CA THR A 263 9.71 19.68 -5.49
C THR A 263 10.68 19.74 -4.33
N GLU A 264 11.71 18.88 -4.34
CA GLU A 264 12.76 18.86 -3.32
C GLU A 264 13.72 20.05 -3.40
N ARG A 265 13.60 20.88 -4.45
CA ARG A 265 14.45 22.05 -4.70
C ARG A 265 15.92 21.67 -4.80
N ASP A 266 16.19 20.55 -5.46
CA ASP A 266 17.54 20.10 -5.77
C ASP A 266 18.30 21.20 -6.52
N GLU A 267 19.59 21.30 -6.23
CA GLU A 267 20.46 22.25 -6.91
C GLU A 267 20.40 22.02 -8.42
N SER A 268 20.17 23.09 -9.19
CA SER A 268 19.97 23.09 -10.65
C SER A 268 18.66 22.48 -11.18
N SER A 269 17.75 22.03 -10.32
CA SER A 269 16.41 21.59 -10.76
C SER A 269 15.53 22.76 -11.20
N THR A 270 14.63 22.51 -12.15
CA THR A 270 13.62 23.46 -12.65
C THR A 270 12.29 22.75 -12.79
N ALA A 271 11.21 23.48 -13.05
CA ALA A 271 9.89 22.88 -13.27
C ALA A 271 9.83 21.90 -14.45
N GLU A 272 10.82 21.95 -15.35
CA GLU A 272 10.96 21.06 -16.51
C GLU A 272 11.92 19.88 -16.25
N SER A 273 12.51 19.80 -15.04
CA SER A 273 13.34 18.66 -14.65
C SER A 273 12.51 17.38 -14.66
N LEU A 274 13.09 16.31 -15.20
CA LEU A 274 12.46 15.00 -15.21
C LEU A 274 12.28 14.48 -13.79
N ASN A 275 11.17 13.78 -13.56
CA ASN A 275 11.01 12.99 -12.34
C ASN A 275 11.97 11.80 -12.35
N GLU A 276 12.22 11.26 -11.16
CA GLU A 276 13.11 10.13 -10.96
C GLU A 276 12.41 9.01 -10.18
N ILE A 277 12.93 7.79 -10.31
CA ILE A 277 12.66 6.68 -9.42
C ILE A 277 13.98 6.36 -8.71
N HIS A 278 14.02 6.57 -7.41
CA HIS A 278 15.19 6.28 -6.57
C HIS A 278 15.07 4.85 -6.05
N LEU A 279 16.14 4.07 -6.23
CA LEU A 279 16.23 2.69 -5.77
C LEU A 279 17.07 2.65 -4.51
N TYR A 280 16.43 2.34 -3.39
CA TYR A 280 17.05 2.23 -2.07
C TYR A 280 17.31 0.77 -1.76
N LYS A 281 18.57 0.43 -1.48
CA LYS A 281 19.00 -0.90 -1.10
C LYS A 281 19.29 -0.98 0.38
N ILE A 282 18.67 -1.96 1.02
CA ILE A 282 18.85 -2.30 2.42
C ILE A 282 20.01 -3.28 2.53
N SER A 283 20.95 -3.03 3.44
CA SER A 283 22.11 -3.89 3.69
C SER A 283 22.42 -3.93 5.18
N GLY A 284 21.85 -4.90 5.89
CA GLY A 284 21.89 -4.93 7.35
C GLY A 284 21.04 -3.79 7.92
N ASP A 285 21.67 -2.93 8.72
CA ASP A 285 21.02 -1.76 9.35
C ASP A 285 21.18 -0.47 8.52
N ASP A 286 21.80 -0.55 7.34
CA ASP A 286 22.04 0.58 6.46
C ASP A 286 21.08 0.58 5.25
N VAL A 287 20.72 1.78 4.81
CA VAL A 287 19.95 2.01 3.58
C VAL A 287 20.71 3.00 2.70
N ASN A 288 20.95 2.63 1.44
CA ASN A 288 21.69 3.46 0.49
C ASN A 288 20.96 3.55 -0.84
N ILE A 289 21.05 4.69 -1.52
CA ILE A 289 20.58 4.82 -2.90
C ILE A 289 21.53 4.01 -3.81
N GLU A 290 21.02 2.96 -4.43
CA GLU A 290 21.73 2.13 -5.42
C GLU A 290 21.66 2.75 -6.82
N LYS A 291 20.52 3.32 -7.19
CA LYS A 291 20.29 3.89 -8.53
C LYS A 291 19.29 5.04 -8.48
N ARG A 292 19.47 6.03 -9.37
CA ARG A 292 18.46 7.04 -9.70
C ARG A 292 18.08 6.87 -11.16
N VAL A 293 16.80 6.65 -11.44
CA VAL A 293 16.29 6.37 -12.77
C VAL A 293 15.44 7.55 -13.22
N GLN A 294 15.93 8.33 -14.17
CA GLN A 294 15.16 9.45 -14.73
C GLN A 294 14.04 8.92 -15.62
N THR A 295 12.85 9.52 -15.55
CA THR A 295 11.73 9.16 -16.41
C THR A 295 11.08 10.39 -17.02
N ALA A 296 10.70 10.29 -18.29
CA ALA A 296 9.90 11.31 -18.96
C ALA A 296 8.44 11.33 -18.47
N ASP A 297 8.05 10.38 -17.61
CA ASP A 297 6.71 10.35 -17.04
C ASP A 297 6.56 11.34 -15.88
N ASN A 298 6.13 12.55 -16.23
CA ASN A 298 5.83 13.60 -15.25
C ASN A 298 4.63 13.26 -14.35
N SER A 299 3.91 12.17 -14.64
CA SER A 299 2.71 11.77 -13.91
C SER A 299 2.93 10.71 -12.83
N ILE A 300 4.19 10.35 -12.56
CA ILE A 300 4.51 9.35 -11.55
C ILE A 300 4.10 9.80 -10.14
N LEU A 301 4.19 11.09 -9.79
CA LEU A 301 3.80 11.57 -8.46
C LEU A 301 2.28 11.46 -8.25
N GLY A 302 1.87 11.03 -7.05
CA GLY A 302 0.45 10.83 -6.72
C GLY A 302 -0.22 9.65 -7.44
N SER A 303 0.56 8.75 -8.06
CA SER A 303 0.09 7.48 -8.61
C SER A 303 0.33 6.32 -7.64
N GLY A 304 -0.34 5.18 -7.85
CA GLY A 304 0.10 3.90 -7.30
C GLY A 304 1.25 3.35 -8.15
N MET A 305 2.27 2.78 -7.53
CA MET A 305 3.41 2.20 -8.23
C MET A 305 3.62 0.75 -7.84
N TYR A 306 3.95 -0.07 -8.83
CA TYR A 306 4.26 -1.48 -8.67
C TYR A 306 5.49 -1.82 -9.50
N TYR A 307 6.18 -2.89 -9.14
CA TYR A 307 7.27 -3.44 -9.94
C TYR A 307 6.91 -4.84 -10.44
N SER A 308 7.09 -5.06 -11.73
CA SER A 308 6.91 -6.38 -12.35
C SER A 308 8.27 -6.96 -12.71
N ALA A 309 8.74 -7.94 -11.93
CA ALA A 309 9.98 -8.66 -12.22
C ALA A 309 9.94 -9.37 -13.58
N ALA A 310 8.76 -9.85 -13.99
CA ALA A 310 8.57 -10.51 -15.28
C ALA A 310 8.82 -9.57 -16.48
N MET A 311 8.44 -8.30 -16.34
CA MET A 311 8.65 -7.28 -17.38
C MET A 311 9.94 -6.48 -17.17
N ASN A 312 10.54 -6.57 -15.99
CA ASN A 312 11.60 -5.69 -15.53
C ASN A 312 11.24 -4.20 -15.70
N SER A 313 10.04 -3.85 -15.24
CA SER A 313 9.43 -2.53 -15.41
C SER A 313 8.64 -2.10 -14.18
N PHE A 314 8.61 -0.79 -13.95
CA PHE A 314 7.67 -0.12 -13.07
C PHE A 314 6.34 0.07 -13.79
N ILE A 315 5.27 -0.06 -13.03
CA ILE A 315 3.90 0.14 -13.47
C ILE A 315 3.34 1.24 -12.59
N THR A 316 2.86 2.32 -13.19
CA THR A 316 2.20 3.40 -12.48
C THR A 316 0.74 3.47 -12.90
N VAL A 317 -0.15 3.61 -11.94
CA VAL A 317 -1.60 3.68 -12.16
C VAL A 317 -2.18 4.86 -11.39
N SER A 318 -3.01 5.68 -12.04
CA SER A 318 -3.83 6.66 -11.35
C SER A 318 -5.09 7.01 -12.13
N ASP A 319 -6.13 7.42 -11.41
CA ASP A 319 -7.36 7.92 -12.03
C ASP A 319 -7.16 9.17 -12.88
N LYS A 320 -6.09 9.93 -12.62
CA LYS A 320 -5.80 11.20 -13.32
C LYS A 320 -4.97 11.01 -14.58
N THR A 321 -4.08 10.02 -14.56
CA THR A 321 -2.98 9.91 -15.53
C THR A 321 -2.99 8.59 -16.29
N GLY A 322 -3.89 7.68 -15.89
CA GLY A 322 -4.11 6.39 -16.50
C GLY A 322 -3.04 5.37 -16.11
N LEU A 323 -2.59 4.59 -17.09
CA LEU A 323 -1.58 3.55 -16.93
C LEU A 323 -0.29 3.95 -17.67
N SER A 324 0.85 3.79 -17.00
CA SER A 324 2.17 3.91 -17.62
C SER A 324 3.05 2.72 -17.24
N ILE A 325 3.87 2.26 -18.20
CA ILE A 325 4.87 1.21 -17.99
C ILE A 325 6.24 1.78 -18.30
N ILE A 326 7.04 1.91 -17.26
CA ILE A 326 8.35 2.53 -17.28
C ILE A 326 9.38 1.42 -17.12
N SER A 327 10.31 1.28 -18.08
CA SER A 327 11.37 0.27 -17.98
C SER A 327 12.22 0.50 -16.73
N TYR A 328 12.97 -0.52 -16.30
CA TYR A 328 13.97 -0.37 -15.23
C TYR A 328 15.04 0.72 -15.51
N GLU A 329 15.19 1.13 -16.76
CA GLU A 329 16.09 2.21 -17.20
C GLU A 329 15.40 3.57 -17.33
N GLY A 330 14.08 3.64 -17.13
CA GLY A 330 13.32 4.91 -17.08
C GLY A 330 12.55 5.26 -18.34
N ASP A 331 12.69 4.46 -19.41
CA ASP A 331 11.97 4.66 -20.67
C ASP A 331 10.48 4.36 -20.50
N VAL A 332 9.61 5.27 -20.93
CA VAL A 332 8.17 5.00 -21.01
C VAL A 332 7.90 4.10 -22.21
N THR A 333 7.62 2.82 -21.94
CA THR A 333 7.46 1.78 -22.96
C THR A 333 6.01 1.55 -23.37
N PHE A 334 5.06 1.95 -22.52
CA PHE A 334 3.63 1.95 -22.80
C PHE A 334 2.96 3.05 -21.98
N LYS A 335 1.96 3.73 -22.55
CA LYS A 335 1.14 4.70 -21.84
C LYS A 335 -0.28 4.70 -22.39
N ASP A 336 -1.26 4.65 -21.51
CA ASP A 336 -2.68 4.81 -21.82
C ASP A 336 -3.35 5.72 -20.77
N GLU A 337 -3.51 6.99 -21.13
CA GLU A 337 -4.10 8.01 -20.26
C GLU A 337 -5.63 7.88 -20.15
N SER A 338 -6.25 7.09 -21.04
CA SER A 338 -7.71 6.91 -21.05
C SER A 338 -8.17 5.79 -20.12
N LEU A 339 -7.26 4.87 -19.79
CA LEU A 339 -7.57 3.71 -18.97
C LEU A 339 -7.49 4.03 -17.48
N LYS A 340 -8.63 4.04 -16.81
CA LYS A 340 -8.73 4.21 -15.36
C LYS A 340 -8.56 2.87 -14.65
N VAL A 341 -7.31 2.51 -14.38
CA VAL A 341 -6.96 1.32 -13.61
C VAL A 341 -7.06 1.64 -12.12
N VAL A 342 -7.81 0.83 -11.38
CA VAL A 342 -7.92 0.94 -9.92
C VAL A 342 -6.82 0.15 -9.21
N GLU A 343 -6.31 -0.93 -9.82
CA GLU A 343 -5.29 -1.78 -9.22
C GLU A 343 -4.48 -2.55 -10.29
N TYR A 344 -3.19 -2.77 -10.03
CA TYR A 344 -2.40 -3.83 -10.65
C TYR A 344 -2.09 -4.92 -9.61
N ASN A 345 -2.43 -6.17 -9.94
CA ASN A 345 -2.13 -7.31 -9.08
C ASN A 345 -0.83 -7.98 -9.55
N GLY A 346 0.24 -7.83 -8.76
CA GLY A 346 1.58 -8.33 -9.08
C GLY A 346 1.71 -9.85 -9.16
N GLU A 347 0.85 -10.61 -8.47
CA GLU A 347 0.87 -12.08 -8.52
C GLU A 347 0.30 -12.62 -9.83
N THR A 348 -0.76 -11.97 -10.32
CA THR A 348 -1.47 -12.39 -11.53
C THR A 348 -1.00 -11.68 -12.79
N GLY A 349 -0.31 -10.54 -12.64
CA GLY A 349 0.10 -9.68 -13.75
C GLY A 349 -1.07 -8.98 -14.44
N ARG A 350 -2.21 -8.81 -13.77
CA ARG A 350 -3.46 -8.26 -14.35
C ARG A 350 -3.79 -6.89 -13.79
N PHE A 351 -4.46 -6.10 -14.62
CA PHE A 351 -4.98 -4.78 -14.27
C PHE A 351 -6.48 -4.88 -14.09
N LEU A 352 -7.00 -4.24 -13.04
CA LEU A 352 -8.42 -4.07 -12.81
C LEU A 352 -8.82 -2.63 -13.09
N ALA A 353 -9.82 -2.43 -13.93
CA ALA A 353 -10.56 -1.19 -14.02
C ALA A 353 -11.97 -1.43 -13.47
N ALA A 354 -12.49 -0.47 -12.71
CA ALA A 354 -13.84 -0.49 -12.20
C ALA A 354 -14.48 0.89 -12.39
N ASP A 355 -15.71 0.91 -12.88
CA ASP A 355 -16.49 2.14 -13.04
C ASP A 355 -17.96 1.84 -12.77
N ASN A 356 -18.54 2.50 -11.76
CA ASN A 356 -19.94 2.37 -11.38
C ASN A 356 -20.43 0.92 -11.28
N LYS A 357 -20.98 0.35 -12.34
CA LYS A 357 -21.54 -1.01 -12.40
C LYS A 357 -20.77 -1.95 -13.32
N ALA A 358 -19.57 -1.58 -13.73
CA ALA A 358 -18.76 -2.36 -14.65
C ALA A 358 -17.36 -2.61 -14.09
N ILE A 359 -16.83 -3.78 -14.43
CA ILE A 359 -15.41 -4.10 -14.29
C ILE A 359 -14.85 -4.53 -15.63
N SER A 360 -13.60 -4.15 -15.88
CA SER A 360 -12.80 -4.67 -16.98
C SER A 360 -11.48 -5.18 -16.42
N VAL A 361 -11.02 -6.33 -16.90
CA VAL A 361 -9.74 -6.91 -16.51
C VAL A 361 -8.86 -7.04 -17.74
N TYR A 362 -7.62 -6.56 -17.61
CA TYR A 362 -6.66 -6.52 -18.70
C TYR A 362 -5.39 -7.28 -18.34
N GLU A 363 -4.74 -7.82 -19.35
CA GLU A 363 -3.35 -8.27 -19.29
C GLU A 363 -2.52 -7.50 -20.32
N LEU A 364 -1.21 -7.42 -20.06
CA LEU A 364 -0.28 -6.90 -21.05
C LEU A 364 0.24 -8.05 -21.92
N ILE A 365 0.22 -7.87 -23.23
CA ILE A 365 0.79 -8.79 -24.21
C ILE A 365 1.93 -8.07 -24.94
N ALA A 366 3.09 -8.73 -25.02
CA ALA A 366 4.28 -8.25 -25.70
C ALA A 366 4.31 -8.59 -27.20
#